data_AF-A0A553MWH4-F1
#
_entry.id   AF-A0A553MWH4-F1
#
_cell.length_a   1.000
_cell.length_b   1.000
_cell.length_c   1.000
_cell.angle_alpha   90.00
_cell.angle_beta   90.00
_cell.angle_gamma   90.00
#
_symmetry.space_group_name_H-M   'P 1'
#
loop_
_entity.id
_entity.type
_entity.pdbx_description
1 polymer ?
#
loop_
_entity_poly.entity_id
_entity_poly.type
_entity_poly.pdbx_seq_one_letter_code
_entity_poly.pdbx_strand_id
1 'polypeptide(L)'
;MALRTHAVQLHVKTCFILLLGGLLEAAFEERGTMYMWIDANQARVLIGFEEDILIVSEGKMAPFTHDFRKAQQRMPAIPVNIQHVNFTWQATEQMIHGCMQRSYVNSMLKEQQGEVYGGKRERANSVPASVSFKDGRRGFRTKAEYFYEFQTLHSLDKDIMDDPTVNIPLLGSVPHKASVVQVGFPCRGDQDGVAAFEVTILVMDAGGNIILRTPHNAIFFKTCQRAKCPGGCRNGGYCNERQVCECQDGFYGIHCEKALCSPRCLNGGLCMSPGVCICPAGYFGPSCEKANCSTTCLNGGTCFHPGKCICAVGFEGLRCELSKFTSNESAFSVQKGNGGKCTGKNKCKCSKGYHGDLCSKAVCEPSCGAHGTCVEPNRCQCRDGWHGRHCNKRSRGGVSNSQRVSVTKHKSQPVVVKEAPRSSQLSETNYVV
;
A
#
# COMPACT_ATOMS: atom_id res chain seq x y z
N MET A 1 -21.98 74.76 51.22
CA MET A 1 -21.94 73.67 50.22
C MET A 1 -21.88 72.35 50.99
N ALA A 2 -22.88 71.47 50.85
CA ALA A 2 -23.00 70.24 51.66
C ALA A 2 -23.88 69.19 50.95
N LEU A 3 -24.00 68.00 51.57
CA LEU A 3 -24.97 66.93 51.26
C LEU A 3 -24.75 66.10 49.97
N ARG A 4 -23.59 65.44 49.89
CA ARG A 4 -23.56 64.03 49.45
C ARG A 4 -23.88 63.14 50.67
N THR A 5 -25.12 62.65 50.86
CA THR A 5 -25.45 61.46 51.70
C THR A 5 -26.97 61.15 51.68
N HIS A 6 -27.50 60.49 50.64
CA HIS A 6 -28.87 59.94 50.69
C HIS A 6 -29.10 58.57 50.02
N ALA A 7 -28.23 58.14 49.10
CA ALA A 7 -28.39 56.83 48.41
C ALA A 7 -27.98 55.60 49.24
N VAL A 8 -27.16 55.76 50.28
CA VAL A 8 -26.59 54.63 51.06
C VAL A 8 -27.57 54.07 52.09
N GLN A 9 -28.54 54.88 52.55
CA GLN A 9 -29.41 54.54 53.68
C GLN A 9 -30.42 53.40 53.39
N LEU A 10 -30.76 53.16 52.13
CA LEU A 10 -31.85 52.27 51.75
C LEU A 10 -31.43 50.79 51.62
N HIS A 11 -30.19 50.54 51.19
CA HIS A 11 -29.69 49.17 50.96
C HIS A 11 -29.32 48.41 52.25
N VAL A 12 -29.10 49.14 53.36
CA VAL A 12 -28.73 48.54 54.66
C VAL A 12 -29.94 47.97 55.39
N LYS A 13 -31.13 48.59 55.23
CA LYS A 13 -32.35 48.14 55.94
C LYS A 13 -32.91 46.82 55.40
N THR A 14 -32.77 46.52 54.11
CA THR A 14 -33.26 45.26 53.53
C THR A 14 -32.47 44.05 54.00
N CYS A 15 -31.14 44.16 54.17
CA CYS A 15 -30.33 43.06 54.72
C CYS A 15 -30.58 42.79 56.20
N PHE A 16 -30.92 43.82 57.00
CA PHE A 16 -31.15 43.65 58.44
C PHE A 16 -32.43 42.87 58.79
N ILE A 17 -33.40 42.79 57.87
CA ILE A 17 -34.65 42.04 58.06
C ILE A 17 -34.43 40.52 57.85
N LEU A 18 -33.44 40.12 57.05
CA LEU A 18 -33.15 38.72 56.75
C LEU A 18 -32.33 37.98 57.83
N LEU A 19 -32.00 38.63 58.95
CA LEU A 19 -31.27 38.01 60.08
C LEU A 19 -32.17 37.35 61.14
N LEU A 20 -33.50 37.43 61.00
CA LEU A 20 -34.47 36.80 61.91
C LEU A 20 -35.49 35.88 61.22
N GLY A 21 -35.44 35.75 59.90
CA GLY A 21 -36.24 34.80 59.13
C GLY A 21 -35.44 33.56 58.76
N GLY A 22 -35.65 32.46 59.49
CA GLY A 22 -35.20 31.14 59.02
C GLY A 22 -35.99 30.68 57.78
N LEU A 23 -35.43 29.73 57.04
CA LEU A 23 -35.95 29.20 55.76
C LEU A 23 -35.94 30.19 54.58
N LEU A 24 -34.78 30.34 53.94
CA LEU A 24 -34.62 29.78 52.58
C LEU A 24 -33.13 29.70 52.21
N GLU A 25 -32.57 28.49 52.08
CA GLU A 25 -31.35 28.31 51.29
C GLU A 25 -31.75 28.35 49.81
N ALA A 26 -31.65 29.54 49.22
CA ALA A 26 -31.75 29.71 47.79
C ALA A 26 -30.51 29.07 47.13
N ALA A 27 -30.61 27.80 46.76
CA ALA A 27 -29.60 27.09 45.98
C ALA A 27 -29.42 27.79 44.63
N PHE A 28 -28.42 28.67 44.54
CA PHE A 28 -28.15 29.48 43.36
C PHE A 28 -27.41 28.62 42.33
N GLU A 29 -28.17 27.84 41.57
CA GLU A 29 -27.65 26.84 40.64
C GLU A 29 -27.10 27.50 39.36
N GLU A 30 -25.94 28.14 39.48
CA GLU A 30 -25.13 28.60 38.35
C GLU A 30 -24.64 27.40 37.54
N ARG A 31 -25.39 27.08 36.49
CA ARG A 31 -24.97 26.24 35.37
C ARG A 31 -24.32 27.13 34.30
N GLY A 32 -23.27 26.63 33.66
CA GLY A 32 -22.69 27.27 32.47
C GLY A 32 -23.67 27.22 31.29
N THR A 33 -23.25 27.68 30.11
CA THR A 33 -24.13 27.71 28.94
C THR A 33 -23.58 26.92 27.76
N MET A 34 -24.36 25.93 27.33
CA MET A 34 -24.15 25.24 26.06
C MET A 34 -24.71 26.07 24.91
N TYR A 35 -24.01 26.08 23.78
CA TYR A 35 -24.49 26.59 22.49
C TYR A 35 -24.28 25.55 21.40
N MET A 36 -25.21 25.49 20.44
CA MET A 36 -25.10 24.67 19.23
C MET A 36 -25.79 25.38 18.07
N TRP A 37 -25.12 25.50 16.93
CA TRP A 37 -25.61 26.23 15.76
C TRP A 37 -25.09 25.64 14.45
N ILE A 38 -25.60 26.15 13.33
CA ILE A 38 -25.01 25.94 11.99
C ILE A 38 -24.44 27.29 11.55
N ASP A 39 -23.15 27.36 11.25
CA ASP A 39 -22.49 28.61 10.85
C ASP A 39 -23.04 29.16 9.51
N ALA A 40 -23.04 30.49 9.36
CA ALA A 40 -23.55 31.22 8.19
C ALA A 40 -23.10 30.66 6.83
N ASN A 41 -21.83 30.23 6.71
CA ASN A 41 -21.31 29.59 5.49
C ASN A 41 -22.03 28.28 5.14
N GLN A 42 -22.34 27.46 6.13
CA GLN A 42 -23.05 26.19 5.98
C GLN A 42 -24.56 26.41 5.80
N ALA A 43 -25.13 27.40 6.50
CA ALA A 43 -26.51 27.84 6.33
C ALA A 43 -26.78 28.33 4.89
N ARG A 44 -25.86 29.13 4.31
CA ARG A 44 -25.98 29.59 2.92
C ARG A 44 -26.08 28.43 1.93
N VAL A 45 -25.31 27.36 2.14
CA VAL A 45 -25.32 26.18 1.27
C VAL A 45 -26.61 25.35 1.46
N LEU A 46 -27.16 25.30 2.68
CA LEU A 46 -28.36 24.52 3.02
C LEU A 46 -29.69 25.19 2.62
N ILE A 47 -29.83 26.48 2.92
CA ILE A 47 -31.11 27.21 2.81
C ILE A 47 -31.02 28.53 2.02
N GLY A 48 -29.83 28.89 1.53
CA GLY A 48 -29.62 30.12 0.74
C GLY A 48 -29.37 31.40 1.56
N PHE A 49 -29.45 31.34 2.88
CA PHE A 49 -29.26 32.50 3.79
C PHE A 49 -27.92 32.41 4.53
N GLU A 50 -27.12 33.47 4.49
CA GLU A 50 -25.78 33.55 5.09
C GLU A 50 -25.84 34.13 6.52
N GLU A 51 -26.57 33.45 7.42
CA GLU A 51 -26.74 33.80 8.83
C GLU A 51 -26.59 32.56 9.73
N ASP A 52 -26.12 32.73 10.97
CA ASP A 52 -25.93 31.62 11.92
C ASP A 52 -27.27 31.08 12.44
N ILE A 53 -27.55 29.80 12.19
CA ILE A 53 -28.79 29.14 12.65
C ILE A 53 -28.57 28.59 14.07
N LEU A 54 -28.91 29.39 15.08
CA LEU A 54 -28.88 28.96 16.49
C LEU A 54 -29.93 27.85 16.75
N ILE A 55 -29.48 26.69 17.22
CA ILE A 55 -30.34 25.54 17.57
C ILE A 55 -30.45 25.40 19.10
N VAL A 56 -29.33 25.60 19.80
CA VAL A 56 -29.25 25.70 21.27
C VAL A 56 -28.57 27.01 21.62
N SER A 57 -29.19 27.78 22.50
CA SER A 57 -28.67 29.04 23.06
C SER A 57 -28.89 29.04 24.57
N GLU A 58 -27.87 29.37 25.35
CA GLU A 58 -27.95 29.39 26.82
C GLU A 58 -28.46 28.07 27.44
N GLY A 59 -28.05 26.94 26.87
CA GLY A 59 -28.50 25.61 27.30
C GLY A 59 -29.99 25.32 27.04
N LYS A 60 -30.67 26.12 26.20
CA LYS A 60 -32.08 25.96 25.83
C LYS A 60 -32.24 25.79 24.32
N MET A 61 -33.18 24.96 23.92
CA MET A 61 -33.56 24.80 22.51
C MET A 61 -34.16 26.09 21.94
N ALA A 62 -33.86 26.41 20.68
CA ALA A 62 -34.34 27.62 20.02
C ALA A 62 -35.86 27.57 19.78
N PRO A 63 -36.61 28.70 19.87
CA PRO A 63 -38.07 28.70 19.92
C PRO A 63 -38.79 28.03 18.73
N PHE A 64 -38.18 28.00 17.54
CA PHE A 64 -38.77 27.34 16.38
C PHE A 64 -38.81 25.80 16.53
N THR A 65 -37.98 25.22 17.39
CA THR A 65 -37.91 23.76 17.63
C THR A 65 -38.98 23.25 18.61
N HIS A 66 -39.64 24.14 19.37
CA HIS A 66 -40.65 23.75 20.37
C HIS A 66 -41.86 23.03 19.73
N ASP A 67 -42.30 23.46 18.55
CA ASP A 67 -43.23 22.71 17.70
C ASP A 67 -42.43 22.01 16.59
N PHE A 68 -41.69 20.97 16.99
CA PHE A 68 -40.79 20.29 16.07
C PHE A 68 -41.50 19.72 14.83
N ARG A 69 -42.77 19.28 14.94
CA ARG A 69 -43.52 18.78 13.79
C ARG A 69 -43.77 19.88 12.75
N LYS A 70 -44.10 21.09 13.19
CA LYS A 70 -44.25 22.27 12.31
C LYS A 70 -42.91 22.81 11.79
N ALA A 71 -41.82 22.59 12.52
CA ALA A 71 -40.46 22.88 12.03
C ALA A 71 -40.03 21.88 10.95
N GLN A 72 -40.24 20.58 11.18
CA GLN A 72 -39.95 19.49 10.24
C GLN A 72 -40.74 19.64 8.94
N GLN A 73 -42.01 20.04 9.00
CA GLN A 73 -42.83 20.40 7.82
C GLN A 73 -42.28 21.57 6.99
N ARG A 74 -41.36 22.37 7.54
CA ARG A 74 -40.67 23.49 6.87
C ARG A 74 -39.23 23.16 6.49
N MET A 75 -38.72 22.00 6.91
CA MET A 75 -37.36 21.54 6.60
C MET A 75 -37.41 20.72 5.30
N PRO A 76 -36.86 21.21 4.18
CA PRO A 76 -36.77 20.42 2.97
C PRO A 76 -35.80 19.24 3.17
N ALA A 77 -35.94 18.21 2.33
CA ALA A 77 -34.94 17.14 2.27
C ALA A 77 -33.57 17.72 1.87
N ILE A 78 -32.51 17.28 2.55
CA ILE A 78 -31.13 17.73 2.31
C ILE A 78 -30.76 17.40 0.86
N PRO A 79 -30.41 18.40 0.01
CA PRO A 79 -30.29 18.20 -1.42
C PRO A 79 -29.07 17.33 -1.81
N VAL A 80 -29.07 16.88 -3.07
CA VAL A 80 -28.10 15.90 -3.59
C VAL A 80 -26.65 16.38 -3.48
N ASN A 81 -26.41 17.68 -3.63
CA ASN A 81 -25.09 18.31 -3.59
C ASN A 81 -24.52 18.51 -2.16
N ILE A 82 -25.26 18.14 -1.11
CA ILE A 82 -24.83 18.26 0.28
C ILE A 82 -24.61 16.85 0.85
N GLN A 83 -23.35 16.42 0.90
CA GLN A 83 -22.95 15.12 1.48
C GLN A 83 -22.84 15.16 3.01
N HIS A 84 -22.77 16.35 3.62
CA HIS A 84 -22.67 16.53 5.07
C HIS A 84 -23.17 17.90 5.52
N VAL A 85 -23.57 17.99 6.80
CA VAL A 85 -23.85 19.25 7.50
C VAL A 85 -22.88 19.42 8.66
N ASN A 86 -22.25 20.57 8.71
CA ASN A 86 -21.45 21.02 9.85
C ASN A 86 -22.33 21.73 10.89
N PHE A 87 -22.28 21.24 12.12
CA PHE A 87 -22.84 21.88 13.31
C PHE A 87 -21.68 22.32 14.20
N THR A 88 -21.70 23.55 14.71
CA THR A 88 -20.69 24.04 15.64
C THR A 88 -21.28 24.14 17.05
N TRP A 89 -20.54 23.68 18.05
CA TRP A 89 -20.98 23.67 19.45
C TRP A 89 -19.90 24.11 20.43
N GLN A 90 -20.31 24.58 21.62
CA GLN A 90 -19.41 24.81 22.75
C GLN A 90 -20.10 24.83 24.12
N ALA A 91 -19.32 24.57 25.17
CA ALA A 91 -19.69 24.71 26.58
C ALA A 91 -18.91 25.87 27.25
N THR A 92 -19.55 27.01 27.51
CA THR A 92 -18.84 28.21 28.03
C THR A 92 -18.43 28.07 29.52
N GLU A 93 -17.32 28.72 29.89
CA GLU A 93 -16.93 28.86 31.31
C GLU A 93 -17.75 29.93 32.01
N GLN A 94 -18.02 29.73 33.31
CA GLN A 94 -18.73 30.68 34.16
C GLN A 94 -17.76 31.39 35.11
N MET A 95 -18.03 32.66 35.42
CA MET A 95 -17.17 33.51 36.27
C MET A 95 -17.86 33.79 37.60
N ILE A 96 -17.63 32.93 38.60
CA ILE A 96 -18.19 33.10 39.95
C ILE A 96 -17.64 34.38 40.59
N HIS A 97 -18.47 35.43 40.62
CA HIS A 97 -18.20 36.66 41.37
C HIS A 97 -18.53 36.47 42.85
N GLY A 98 -17.70 35.70 43.55
CA GLY A 98 -17.86 35.37 44.97
C GLY A 98 -17.76 36.59 45.89
N CYS A 99 -18.91 37.14 46.30
CA CYS A 99 -19.03 38.14 47.36
C CYS A 99 -18.75 37.52 48.74
N MET A 100 -17.48 37.30 49.08
CA MET A 100 -17.09 36.92 50.44
C MET A 100 -17.48 38.01 51.45
N GLN A 101 -18.41 37.70 52.36
CA GLN A 101 -18.59 38.47 53.58
C GLN A 101 -17.33 38.38 54.44
N ARG A 102 -16.75 39.54 54.80
CA ARG A 102 -15.48 39.63 55.55
C ARG A 102 -15.66 39.43 57.06
N SER A 103 -16.56 38.54 57.47
CA SER A 103 -17.17 38.58 58.81
C SER A 103 -17.69 37.22 59.33
N TYR A 104 -16.92 36.14 59.17
CA TYR A 104 -17.15 34.90 59.96
C TYR A 104 -15.85 34.15 60.37
N VAL A 105 -14.73 34.86 60.47
CA VAL A 105 -13.48 34.33 61.04
C VAL A 105 -13.20 35.02 62.38
N ASN A 106 -13.96 34.63 63.41
CA ASN A 106 -13.66 34.75 64.86
C ASN A 106 -14.87 34.36 65.73
N SER A 107 -15.34 33.09 65.68
CA SER A 107 -16.44 32.63 66.56
C SER A 107 -16.49 31.13 66.91
N MET A 108 -15.49 30.31 66.53
CA MET A 108 -15.49 28.85 66.83
C MET A 108 -14.12 28.27 67.22
N LEU A 109 -13.31 29.01 68.01
CA LEU A 109 -12.21 28.40 68.78
C LEU A 109 -12.29 28.80 70.26
N LYS A 110 -13.11 28.02 70.95
CA LYS A 110 -13.27 27.83 72.41
C LYS A 110 -12.28 28.56 73.33
N GLU A 111 -12.83 29.43 74.17
CA GLU A 111 -12.76 29.19 75.63
C GLU A 111 -13.90 28.22 76.00
N GLN A 112 -13.91 27.45 77.09
CA GLN A 112 -13.19 27.58 78.37
C GLN A 112 -12.31 26.34 78.70
N GLN A 113 -11.74 26.35 79.90
CA GLN A 113 -10.64 25.50 80.40
C GLN A 113 -11.12 24.18 81.06
N GLY A 114 -10.18 23.25 81.32
CA GLY A 114 -10.37 22.17 82.32
C GLY A 114 -9.70 20.83 81.99
N GLU A 115 -8.52 20.58 82.59
CA GLU A 115 -8.04 19.32 83.23
C GLU A 115 -8.20 17.92 82.57
N VAL A 116 -7.42 16.87 82.89
CA VAL A 116 -5.96 16.71 83.12
C VAL A 116 -5.61 15.19 83.05
N TYR A 117 -4.33 14.83 82.85
CA TYR A 117 -3.73 13.47 82.90
C TYR A 117 -4.17 12.34 81.90
N GLY A 118 -3.25 12.03 80.97
CA GLY A 118 -2.65 10.68 80.85
C GLY A 118 -3.20 9.70 79.80
N GLY A 119 -2.34 9.17 78.92
CA GLY A 119 -2.71 8.00 78.11
C GLY A 119 -1.93 7.66 76.82
N LYS A 120 -0.64 7.29 76.91
CA LYS A 120 0.17 6.57 75.88
C LYS A 120 0.38 7.23 74.49
N ARG A 121 1.44 6.75 73.81
CA ARG A 121 1.84 7.10 72.43
C ARG A 121 1.40 5.99 71.47
N GLU A 122 1.17 6.34 70.21
CA GLU A 122 1.71 5.56 69.09
C GLU A 122 2.05 6.48 67.90
N ARG A 123 2.73 5.97 66.86
CA ARG A 123 3.56 6.80 65.94
C ARG A 123 3.38 6.40 64.47
N ALA A 124 2.95 7.35 63.62
CA ALA A 124 2.94 7.18 62.16
C ALA A 124 3.27 8.48 61.39
N ASN A 125 4.52 8.56 60.91
CA ASN A 125 5.01 9.19 59.68
C ASN A 125 4.38 10.49 59.10
N SER A 126 5.02 11.62 59.44
CA SER A 126 5.63 12.60 58.51
C SER A 126 4.91 13.03 57.21
N VAL A 127 4.59 14.33 57.12
CA VAL A 127 4.35 15.07 55.87
C VAL A 127 5.15 16.38 55.85
N PRO A 128 5.99 16.62 54.83
CA PRO A 128 6.41 17.94 54.36
C PRO A 128 5.92 18.18 52.90
N ALA A 129 5.79 19.40 52.36
CA ALA A 129 6.16 20.71 52.88
C ALA A 129 5.20 21.84 52.41
N SER A 130 5.25 22.96 53.12
CA SER A 130 4.95 24.35 52.70
C SER A 130 4.34 24.63 51.32
N VAL A 131 3.19 25.32 51.31
CA VAL A 131 2.81 26.27 50.26
C VAL A 131 2.60 27.65 50.89
N SER A 132 3.21 28.69 50.31
CA SER A 132 3.18 30.05 50.84
C SER A 132 1.95 30.82 50.34
N PHE A 133 1.15 31.36 51.27
CA PHE A 133 0.05 32.25 50.92
C PHE A 133 0.56 33.66 50.58
N LYS A 134 0.32 34.11 49.35
CA LYS A 134 0.33 35.53 48.98
C LYS A 134 -1.09 35.96 48.61
N ASP A 135 -1.45 37.16 49.07
CA ASP A 135 -2.74 37.81 48.82
C ASP A 135 -2.97 38.08 47.32
N GLY A 136 -4.25 38.23 46.92
CA GLY A 136 -4.63 38.60 45.56
C GLY A 136 -5.87 37.86 45.05
N ARG A 137 -7.02 38.56 45.11
CA ARG A 137 -8.33 38.24 44.51
C ARG A 137 -8.29 37.21 43.37
N ARG A 138 -8.85 36.01 43.59
CA ARG A 138 -9.23 35.06 42.54
C ARG A 138 -10.60 34.50 42.84
N GLY A 139 -11.57 34.75 41.96
CA GLY A 139 -12.81 33.98 41.93
C GLY A 139 -12.51 32.55 41.48
N PHE A 140 -13.23 31.57 42.04
CA PHE A 140 -13.11 30.19 41.61
C PHE A 140 -13.80 30.03 40.26
N ARG A 141 -13.09 29.55 39.23
CA ARG A 141 -13.74 29.06 38.00
C ARG A 141 -14.06 27.60 38.20
N THR A 142 -15.32 27.28 38.43
CA THR A 142 -15.84 25.94 38.14
C THR A 142 -16.07 25.85 36.64
N LYS A 143 -15.73 24.71 36.04
CA LYS A 143 -16.03 24.42 34.65
C LYS A 143 -17.38 23.70 34.61
N ALA A 144 -18.31 24.21 33.80
CA ALA A 144 -19.53 23.47 33.49
C ALA A 144 -19.18 22.39 32.46
N GLU A 145 -19.16 21.12 32.90
CA GLU A 145 -18.91 19.99 32.01
C GLU A 145 -20.25 19.41 31.54
N TYR A 146 -20.38 19.25 30.22
CA TYR A 146 -21.51 18.60 29.58
C TYR A 146 -21.02 17.37 28.82
N PHE A 147 -21.81 16.32 28.86
CA PHE A 147 -21.56 15.06 28.17
C PHE A 147 -22.60 14.88 27.07
N TYR A 148 -22.25 14.21 25.97
CA TYR A 148 -23.16 13.95 24.86
C TYR A 148 -23.15 12.47 24.48
N GLU A 149 -24.28 11.97 23.99
CA GLU A 149 -24.43 10.60 23.49
C GLU A 149 -25.28 10.56 22.22
N PHE A 150 -24.74 9.99 21.14
CA PHE A 150 -25.49 9.66 19.92
C PHE A 150 -26.19 8.30 20.09
N GLN A 151 -27.38 8.33 20.68
CA GLN A 151 -28.24 7.16 20.91
C GLN A 151 -28.74 6.50 19.61
N THR A 152 -28.86 7.27 18.52
CA THR A 152 -29.33 6.73 17.22
C THR A 152 -28.69 7.48 16.07
N LEU A 153 -28.11 6.73 15.14
CA LEU A 153 -27.71 7.15 13.81
C LEU A 153 -28.19 6.06 12.86
N HIS A 154 -29.34 6.26 12.21
CA HIS A 154 -30.00 5.20 11.46
C HIS A 154 -30.68 5.70 10.19
N SER A 155 -30.43 5.03 9.06
CA SER A 155 -31.19 5.19 7.82
C SER A 155 -32.36 4.20 7.78
N LEU A 156 -33.56 4.71 7.56
CA LEU A 156 -34.78 3.92 7.39
C LEU A 156 -34.89 3.33 5.97
N ASP A 157 -34.32 4.03 4.98
CA ASP A 157 -34.32 3.64 3.56
C ASP A 157 -32.92 3.16 3.13
N LYS A 158 -32.50 2.00 3.67
CA LYS A 158 -31.16 1.45 3.44
C LYS A 158 -30.83 1.10 2.00
N ASP A 159 -31.82 0.92 1.13
CA ASP A 159 -31.59 0.72 -0.30
C ASP A 159 -31.18 2.02 -1.02
N ILE A 160 -31.32 3.19 -0.37
CA ILE A 160 -31.04 4.52 -0.92
C ILE A 160 -29.81 5.15 -0.24
N MET A 161 -29.73 5.07 1.09
CA MET A 161 -28.69 5.71 1.91
C MET A 161 -28.28 4.78 3.06
N ASP A 162 -26.98 4.63 3.31
CA ASP A 162 -26.47 3.92 4.49
C ASP A 162 -26.71 4.75 5.78
N ASP A 163 -26.46 4.18 6.95
CA ASP A 163 -26.66 4.88 8.23
C ASP A 163 -25.82 6.19 8.30
N PRO A 164 -26.39 7.31 8.80
CA PRO A 164 -25.69 8.59 8.88
C PRO A 164 -24.46 8.51 9.80
N THR A 165 -23.43 9.29 9.49
CA THR A 165 -22.11 9.22 10.15
C THR A 165 -21.77 10.51 10.89
N VAL A 166 -20.85 10.43 11.86
CA VAL A 166 -20.30 11.60 12.57
C VAL A 166 -18.77 11.55 12.62
N ASN A 167 -18.11 12.70 12.62
CA ASN A 167 -16.64 12.83 12.68
C ASN A 167 -16.04 12.78 14.10
N ILE A 168 -16.84 12.42 15.11
CA ILE A 168 -16.49 12.38 16.54
C ILE A 168 -16.93 11.04 17.16
N PRO A 169 -16.42 10.67 18.36
CA PRO A 169 -16.94 9.51 19.09
C PRO A 169 -18.45 9.62 19.35
N LEU A 170 -19.14 8.49 19.52
CA LEU A 170 -20.57 8.48 19.82
C LEU A 170 -20.90 8.95 21.25
N LEU A 171 -19.93 8.92 22.16
CA LEU A 171 -20.04 9.35 23.55
C LEU A 171 -18.80 10.19 23.91
N GLY A 172 -19.00 11.35 24.54
CA GLY A 172 -17.89 12.23 24.95
C GLY A 172 -18.34 13.46 25.73
N SER A 173 -17.45 14.45 25.87
CA SER A 173 -17.75 15.75 26.48
C SER A 173 -17.79 16.88 25.46
N VAL A 174 -18.71 17.84 25.66
CA VAL A 174 -18.87 19.02 24.78
C VAL A 174 -17.67 19.95 24.99
N PRO A 175 -16.94 20.34 23.93
CA PRO A 175 -15.73 21.14 24.07
C PRO A 175 -16.02 22.59 24.48
N HIS A 176 -15.12 23.22 25.23
CA HIS A 176 -15.29 24.62 25.67
C HIS A 176 -14.89 25.65 24.62
N LYS A 177 -14.25 25.20 23.54
CA LYS A 177 -13.95 26.00 22.35
C LYS A 177 -14.91 25.56 21.25
N ALA A 178 -15.53 26.51 20.55
CA ALA A 178 -16.25 26.30 19.31
C ALA A 178 -15.54 25.27 18.42
N SER A 179 -16.21 24.14 18.18
CA SER A 179 -15.69 22.98 17.46
C SER A 179 -16.77 22.42 16.54
N VAL A 180 -16.36 21.93 15.37
CA VAL A 180 -17.28 21.46 14.31
C VAL A 180 -17.53 19.96 14.43
N VAL A 181 -18.80 19.58 14.52
CA VAL A 181 -19.33 18.23 14.31
C VAL A 181 -19.86 18.15 12.88
N GLN A 182 -19.31 17.25 12.10
CA GLN A 182 -19.75 16.98 10.72
C GLN A 182 -20.63 15.73 10.72
N VAL A 183 -21.92 15.90 10.40
CA VAL A 183 -22.86 14.80 10.16
C VAL A 183 -22.86 14.47 8.68
N GLY A 184 -22.49 13.24 8.30
CA GLY A 184 -22.41 12.78 6.91
C GLY A 184 -23.60 11.92 6.50
N PHE A 185 -24.04 12.07 5.24
CA PHE A 185 -25.21 11.39 4.67
C PHE A 185 -24.78 10.52 3.46
N PRO A 186 -24.32 9.28 3.70
CA PRO A 186 -23.77 8.42 2.65
C PRO A 186 -24.88 7.84 1.76
N CYS A 187 -25.23 8.52 0.65
CA CYS A 187 -26.12 7.90 -0.33
C CYS A 187 -25.37 6.74 -0.98
N ARG A 188 -26.02 5.57 -1.04
CA ARG A 188 -25.44 4.41 -1.74
C ARG A 188 -25.26 4.71 -3.22
N GLY A 189 -26.22 5.44 -3.78
CA GLY A 189 -26.19 6.01 -5.14
C GLY A 189 -26.65 5.04 -6.24
N ASP A 190 -27.10 3.83 -5.89
CA ASP A 190 -27.61 2.83 -6.84
C ASP A 190 -28.87 3.32 -7.60
N GLN A 191 -29.64 4.22 -6.98
CA GLN A 191 -30.93 4.70 -7.44
C GLN A 191 -31.20 6.16 -7.05
N ASP A 192 -32.09 6.81 -7.78
CA ASP A 192 -32.60 8.15 -7.49
C ASP A 192 -33.71 8.07 -6.43
N GLY A 193 -33.69 8.90 -5.38
CA GLY A 193 -34.69 8.82 -4.31
C GLY A 193 -34.53 9.82 -3.17
N VAL A 194 -35.35 9.68 -2.13
CA VAL A 194 -35.25 10.41 -0.86
C VAL A 194 -35.23 9.39 0.27
N ALA A 195 -34.17 9.39 1.08
CA ALA A 195 -34.04 8.53 2.25
C ALA A 195 -34.47 9.27 3.52
N ALA A 196 -35.30 8.62 4.34
CA ALA A 196 -35.62 9.03 5.69
C ALA A 196 -34.58 8.49 6.69
N PHE A 197 -34.21 9.28 7.69
CA PHE A 197 -33.21 8.91 8.68
C PHE A 197 -33.42 9.56 10.05
N GLU A 198 -32.89 8.93 11.10
CA GLU A 198 -32.97 9.37 12.50
C GLU A 198 -31.58 9.73 13.05
N VAL A 199 -31.50 10.86 13.76
CA VAL A 199 -30.30 11.30 14.51
C VAL A 199 -30.71 11.70 15.92
N THR A 200 -30.66 10.74 16.85
CA THR A 200 -30.96 10.99 18.26
C THR A 200 -29.66 11.29 19.00
N ILE A 201 -29.47 12.55 19.39
CA ILE A 201 -28.44 12.96 20.34
C ILE A 201 -29.08 13.34 21.68
N LEU A 202 -28.40 12.97 22.77
CA LEU A 202 -28.68 13.39 24.14
C LEU A 202 -27.52 14.26 24.64
N VAL A 203 -27.80 15.26 25.46
CA VAL A 203 -26.79 16.02 26.23
C VAL A 203 -27.13 15.93 27.71
N MET A 204 -26.15 15.58 28.51
CA MET A 204 -26.23 15.39 29.95
C MET A 204 -25.40 16.43 30.70
N ASP A 205 -25.84 16.79 31.91
CA ASP A 205 -25.03 17.54 32.87
C ASP A 205 -23.99 16.64 33.58
N ALA A 206 -23.15 17.25 34.43
CA ALA A 206 -22.14 16.54 35.23
C ALA A 206 -22.73 15.59 36.31
N GLY A 207 -24.04 15.61 36.55
CA GLY A 207 -24.76 14.62 37.36
C GLY A 207 -25.33 13.45 36.55
N GLY A 208 -25.21 13.48 35.22
CA GLY A 208 -25.80 12.49 34.31
C GLY A 208 -27.27 12.75 33.96
N ASN A 209 -27.84 13.90 34.33
CA ASN A 209 -29.22 14.23 33.97
C ASN A 209 -29.29 14.71 32.52
N ILE A 210 -30.19 14.13 31.72
CA ILE A 210 -30.42 14.58 30.34
C ILE A 210 -31.06 15.98 30.37
N ILE A 211 -30.35 16.99 29.87
CA ILE A 211 -30.79 18.39 29.80
C ILE A 211 -31.31 18.80 28.41
N LEU A 212 -30.80 18.17 27.35
CA LEU A 212 -31.20 18.41 25.96
C LEU A 212 -31.24 17.07 25.21
N ARG A 213 -32.13 16.97 24.22
CA ARG A 213 -32.38 15.75 23.45
C ARG A 213 -32.97 16.10 22.08
N THR A 214 -32.62 15.36 21.01
CA THR A 214 -33.38 15.41 19.75
C THR A 214 -34.86 15.10 20.02
N PRO A 215 -35.83 15.94 19.59
CA PRO A 215 -37.25 15.68 19.76
C PRO A 215 -37.67 14.26 19.36
N HIS A 216 -38.61 13.68 20.12
CA HIS A 216 -39.05 12.29 19.91
C HIS A 216 -39.59 12.08 18.49
N ASN A 217 -39.15 10.99 17.86
CA ASN A 217 -39.53 10.57 16.51
C ASN A 217 -39.18 11.63 15.43
N ALA A 218 -38.07 12.35 15.62
CA ALA A 218 -37.55 13.29 14.64
C ALA A 218 -36.95 12.55 13.43
N ILE A 219 -37.70 12.57 12.32
CA ILE A 219 -37.28 11.99 11.04
C ILE A 219 -36.80 13.12 10.12
N PHE A 220 -35.56 12.99 9.67
CA PHE A 220 -34.94 13.86 8.68
C PHE A 220 -34.93 13.18 7.31
N PHE A 221 -34.73 13.96 6.24
CA PHE A 221 -34.78 13.46 4.87
C PHE A 221 -33.55 13.90 4.07
N LYS A 222 -32.98 13.00 3.27
CA LYS A 222 -31.85 13.24 2.36
C LYS A 222 -32.26 12.87 0.94
N THR A 223 -32.16 13.80 0.00
CA THR A 223 -32.28 13.50 -1.42
C THR A 223 -30.98 12.87 -1.91
N CYS A 224 -31.10 11.70 -2.52
CA CYS A 224 -30.01 10.94 -3.13
C CYS A 224 -30.25 10.84 -4.65
N GLN A 225 -29.18 10.90 -5.43
CA GLN A 225 -29.25 10.75 -6.89
C GLN A 225 -28.50 9.49 -7.31
N ARG A 226 -28.96 8.83 -8.37
CA ARG A 226 -28.20 7.75 -8.97
C ARG A 226 -26.92 8.31 -9.56
N ALA A 227 -25.78 7.85 -9.07
CA ALA A 227 -24.48 8.38 -9.44
C ALA A 227 -24.15 8.10 -10.92
N LYS A 228 -23.58 9.10 -11.60
CA LYS A 228 -23.35 9.11 -13.05
C LYS A 228 -21.89 9.41 -13.35
N CYS A 229 -21.12 8.36 -13.65
CA CYS A 229 -19.72 8.46 -14.02
C CYS A 229 -19.61 8.86 -15.50
N PRO A 230 -18.76 9.84 -15.86
CA PRO A 230 -18.38 10.07 -17.25
C PRO A 230 -17.90 8.77 -17.91
N GLY A 231 -18.36 8.47 -19.12
CA GLY A 231 -18.04 7.21 -19.83
C GLY A 231 -18.72 5.94 -19.29
N GLY A 232 -19.31 5.99 -18.09
CA GLY A 232 -19.94 4.84 -17.41
C GLY A 232 -18.93 3.84 -16.84
N CYS A 233 -19.45 2.78 -16.21
CA CYS A 233 -18.67 1.68 -15.64
C CYS A 233 -19.02 0.38 -16.36
N ARG A 234 -18.02 -0.49 -16.58
CA ARG A 234 -18.14 -1.75 -17.32
C ARG A 234 -17.99 -2.95 -16.38
N ASN A 235 -18.25 -4.15 -16.90
CA ASN A 235 -17.93 -5.42 -16.23
C ASN A 235 -18.55 -5.57 -14.82
N GLY A 236 -19.76 -5.03 -14.61
CA GLY A 236 -20.43 -5.05 -13.31
C GLY A 236 -19.88 -4.05 -12.29
N GLY A 237 -18.91 -3.22 -12.66
CA GLY A 237 -18.46 -2.10 -11.85
C GLY A 237 -19.57 -1.06 -11.65
N TYR A 238 -19.61 -0.49 -10.46
CA TYR A 238 -20.61 0.47 -10.00
C TYR A 238 -20.00 1.89 -9.94
N CYS A 239 -20.82 2.94 -9.97
CA CYS A 239 -20.35 4.33 -9.94
C CYS A 239 -20.66 4.98 -8.59
N ASN A 240 -19.67 5.39 -7.81
CA ASN A 240 -19.93 6.02 -6.51
C ASN A 240 -20.31 7.52 -6.63
N GLU A 241 -20.76 8.12 -5.52
CA GLU A 241 -21.12 9.56 -5.45
C GLU A 241 -20.03 10.51 -6.00
N ARG A 242 -18.76 10.11 -5.92
CA ARG A 242 -17.59 10.90 -6.35
C ARG A 242 -17.33 10.78 -7.86
N GLN A 243 -18.24 10.16 -8.59
CA GLN A 243 -18.16 9.89 -10.04
C GLN A 243 -16.95 9.01 -10.42
N VAL A 244 -16.52 8.12 -9.51
CA VAL A 244 -15.47 7.12 -9.75
C VAL A 244 -16.11 5.74 -9.86
N CYS A 245 -15.65 4.93 -10.82
CA CYS A 245 -16.07 3.55 -10.94
C CYS A 245 -15.37 2.67 -9.90
N GLU A 246 -16.16 1.99 -9.07
CA GLU A 246 -15.73 0.93 -8.17
C GLU A 246 -15.86 -0.40 -8.88
N CYS A 247 -14.76 -1.13 -9.03
CA CYS A 247 -14.65 -2.30 -9.89
C CYS A 247 -14.85 -3.60 -9.13
N GLN A 248 -15.53 -4.56 -9.78
CA GLN A 248 -15.66 -5.93 -9.29
C GLN A 248 -14.30 -6.64 -9.24
N ASP A 249 -14.20 -7.69 -8.43
CA ASP A 249 -12.97 -8.46 -8.24
C ASP A 249 -12.32 -8.88 -9.56
N GLY A 250 -11.03 -8.55 -9.68
CA GLY A 250 -10.25 -8.83 -10.88
C GLY A 250 -10.48 -7.87 -12.05
N PHE A 251 -11.24 -6.79 -11.91
CA PHE A 251 -11.33 -5.70 -12.89
C PHE A 251 -10.71 -4.40 -12.37
N TYR A 252 -10.20 -3.56 -13.27
CA TYR A 252 -9.59 -2.27 -12.98
C TYR A 252 -9.65 -1.32 -14.19
N GLY A 253 -9.17 -0.09 -14.01
CA GLY A 253 -9.25 0.98 -15.00
C GLY A 253 -10.34 2.00 -14.67
N ILE A 254 -10.35 3.14 -15.35
CA ILE A 254 -11.23 4.28 -15.03
C ILE A 254 -12.72 3.98 -15.27
N HIS A 255 -13.02 2.97 -16.09
CA HIS A 255 -14.36 2.48 -16.39
C HIS A 255 -14.47 0.98 -16.09
N CYS A 256 -13.58 0.42 -15.24
CA CYS A 256 -13.44 -1.02 -14.99
C CYS A 256 -13.22 -1.85 -16.27
N GLU A 257 -12.60 -1.24 -17.28
CA GLU A 257 -12.50 -1.78 -18.64
C GLU A 257 -11.40 -2.83 -18.84
N LYS A 258 -10.51 -3.02 -17.85
CA LYS A 258 -9.37 -3.93 -17.92
C LYS A 258 -9.55 -5.10 -16.94
N ALA A 259 -9.27 -6.32 -17.38
CA ALA A 259 -9.28 -7.50 -16.53
C ALA A 259 -7.86 -7.87 -16.04
N LEU A 260 -7.78 -8.47 -14.85
CA LEU A 260 -6.57 -8.99 -14.22
C LEU A 260 -6.53 -10.51 -14.36
N CYS A 261 -5.61 -11.02 -15.17
CA CYS A 261 -5.38 -12.46 -15.31
C CYS A 261 -4.21 -12.91 -14.44
N SER A 262 -4.48 -13.86 -13.54
CA SER A 262 -3.47 -14.60 -12.78
C SER A 262 -3.70 -16.10 -13.01
N PRO A 263 -2.78 -16.82 -13.71
CA PRO A 263 -1.54 -16.32 -14.29
C PRO A 263 -1.78 -15.35 -15.46
N ARG A 264 -0.81 -14.46 -15.71
CA ARG A 264 -0.89 -13.51 -16.83
C ARG A 264 -0.92 -14.24 -18.18
N CYS A 265 -1.62 -13.67 -19.15
CA CYS A 265 -1.59 -14.15 -20.53
C CYS A 265 -0.16 -14.02 -21.11
N LEU A 266 0.33 -15.08 -21.74
CA LEU A 266 1.64 -15.16 -22.39
C LEU A 266 1.51 -15.04 -23.91
N ASN A 267 2.65 -14.96 -24.60
CA ASN A 267 2.75 -15.00 -26.07
C ASN A 267 1.91 -13.96 -26.83
N GLY A 268 1.52 -12.85 -26.16
CA GLY A 268 0.67 -11.80 -26.73
C GLY A 268 -0.84 -11.99 -26.52
N GLY A 269 -1.27 -12.95 -25.69
CA GLY A 269 -2.69 -13.12 -25.35
C GLY A 269 -3.28 -11.95 -24.56
N LEU A 270 -4.57 -11.71 -24.75
CA LEU A 270 -5.33 -10.61 -24.13
C LEU A 270 -6.18 -11.14 -22.98
N CYS A 271 -6.14 -10.49 -21.82
CA CYS A 271 -7.02 -10.81 -20.69
C CYS A 271 -8.41 -10.21 -20.95
N MET A 272 -9.44 -11.06 -21.09
CA MET A 272 -10.82 -10.63 -21.36
C MET A 272 -11.64 -10.49 -20.08
N SER A 273 -11.46 -11.43 -19.15
CA SER A 273 -12.09 -11.45 -17.82
C SER A 273 -11.13 -12.15 -16.84
N PRO A 274 -11.35 -12.09 -15.51
CA PRO A 274 -10.45 -12.66 -14.52
C PRO A 274 -10.08 -14.12 -14.81
N GLY A 275 -8.79 -14.36 -15.05
CA GLY A 275 -8.24 -15.69 -15.38
C GLY A 275 -8.53 -16.21 -16.80
N VAL A 276 -9.18 -15.43 -17.68
CA VAL A 276 -9.54 -15.86 -19.05
C VAL A 276 -8.75 -15.08 -20.10
N CYS A 277 -7.82 -15.78 -20.75
CA CYS A 277 -7.00 -15.26 -21.84
C CYS A 277 -7.55 -15.63 -23.22
N ILE A 278 -7.71 -14.64 -24.10
CA ILE A 278 -7.84 -14.83 -25.55
C ILE A 278 -6.45 -15.04 -26.12
N CYS A 279 -6.20 -16.19 -26.73
CA CYS A 279 -4.89 -16.54 -27.27
C CYS A 279 -4.73 -16.13 -28.74
N PRO A 280 -3.54 -15.66 -29.17
CA PRO A 280 -3.27 -15.38 -30.57
C PRO A 280 -3.30 -16.65 -31.42
N ALA A 281 -3.43 -16.49 -32.74
CA ALA A 281 -3.48 -17.61 -33.67
C ALA A 281 -2.27 -18.56 -33.48
N GLY A 282 -2.56 -19.83 -33.22
CA GLY A 282 -1.55 -20.84 -32.94
C GLY A 282 -1.13 -20.96 -31.46
N TYR A 283 -1.71 -20.22 -30.52
CA TYR A 283 -1.47 -20.42 -29.08
C TYR A 283 -2.74 -20.89 -28.35
N PHE A 284 -2.56 -21.65 -27.28
CA PHE A 284 -3.65 -22.19 -26.46
C PHE A 284 -3.19 -22.48 -25.01
N GLY A 285 -4.14 -22.93 -24.18
CA GLY A 285 -3.95 -23.08 -22.73
C GLY A 285 -4.50 -21.88 -21.95
N PRO A 286 -4.76 -22.02 -20.63
CA PRO A 286 -5.41 -20.98 -19.81
C PRO A 286 -4.64 -19.66 -19.78
N SER A 287 -3.33 -19.68 -19.99
CA SER A 287 -2.48 -18.50 -20.06
C SER A 287 -1.79 -18.35 -21.41
N CYS A 288 -2.31 -19.00 -22.46
CA CYS A 288 -1.75 -19.03 -23.82
C CYS A 288 -0.31 -19.56 -23.86
N GLU A 289 0.04 -20.43 -22.91
CA GLU A 289 1.39 -20.91 -22.66
C GLU A 289 1.85 -22.01 -23.64
N LYS A 290 0.91 -22.65 -24.36
CA LYS A 290 1.18 -23.75 -25.29
C LYS A 290 1.09 -23.27 -26.74
N ALA A 291 2.07 -23.66 -27.56
CA ALA A 291 2.03 -23.47 -29.01
C ALA A 291 1.31 -24.66 -29.69
N ASN A 292 0.36 -24.38 -30.57
CA ASN A 292 -0.20 -25.34 -31.50
C ASN A 292 0.81 -25.61 -32.62
N CYS A 293 1.54 -26.71 -32.47
CA CYS A 293 2.55 -27.16 -33.41
C CYS A 293 1.91 -28.05 -34.47
N SER A 294 1.01 -27.47 -35.29
CA SER A 294 0.36 -28.14 -36.45
C SER A 294 1.37 -28.81 -37.39
N THR A 295 2.60 -28.32 -37.37
CA THR A 295 3.78 -28.95 -37.95
C THR A 295 4.57 -29.65 -36.84
N THR A 296 4.42 -30.98 -36.72
CA THR A 296 5.19 -31.77 -35.75
C THR A 296 6.68 -31.65 -36.03
N CYS A 297 7.47 -31.28 -35.02
CA CYS A 297 8.92 -31.37 -35.04
C CYS A 297 9.33 -32.85 -35.00
N LEU A 298 10.16 -33.26 -35.95
CA LEU A 298 10.64 -34.63 -36.11
C LEU A 298 11.98 -34.82 -35.37
N ASN A 299 12.46 -36.05 -35.29
CA ASN A 299 13.82 -36.39 -34.83
C ASN A 299 14.21 -35.80 -33.46
N GLY A 300 13.25 -35.67 -32.55
CA GLY A 300 13.46 -35.12 -31.20
C GLY A 300 13.56 -33.60 -31.13
N GLY A 301 13.16 -32.86 -32.17
CA GLY A 301 13.10 -31.40 -32.13
C GLY A 301 12.02 -30.85 -31.19
N THR A 302 12.32 -29.77 -30.48
CA THR A 302 11.40 -29.09 -29.55
C THR A 302 10.68 -27.94 -30.24
N CYS A 303 9.35 -27.96 -30.26
CA CYS A 303 8.55 -26.82 -30.74
C CYS A 303 8.54 -25.70 -29.69
N PHE A 304 8.74 -24.44 -30.11
CA PHE A 304 8.74 -23.28 -29.21
C PHE A 304 7.82 -22.13 -29.67
N HIS A 305 7.34 -22.19 -30.91
CA HIS A 305 6.46 -21.20 -31.54
C HIS A 305 5.71 -21.92 -32.68
N PRO A 306 4.47 -21.54 -33.02
CA PRO A 306 3.78 -22.09 -34.18
C PRO A 306 4.67 -22.09 -35.43
N GLY A 307 4.83 -23.28 -36.02
CA GLY A 307 5.67 -23.51 -37.21
C GLY A 307 7.20 -23.46 -37.00
N LYS A 308 7.72 -23.40 -35.76
CA LYS A 308 9.17 -23.32 -35.51
C LYS A 308 9.66 -24.37 -34.49
N CYS A 309 10.70 -25.10 -34.90
CA CYS A 309 11.36 -26.16 -34.12
C CYS A 309 12.80 -25.78 -33.76
N ILE A 310 13.25 -26.18 -32.57
CA ILE A 310 14.67 -26.25 -32.18
C ILE A 310 15.10 -27.70 -32.41
N CYS A 311 16.09 -27.91 -33.29
CA CYS A 311 16.49 -29.25 -33.70
C CYS A 311 17.52 -29.89 -32.78
N ALA A 312 17.39 -31.21 -32.58
CA ALA A 312 18.39 -32.03 -31.92
C ALA A 312 19.72 -32.03 -32.69
N VAL A 313 20.83 -32.30 -31.99
CA VAL A 313 22.18 -32.31 -32.57
C VAL A 313 22.24 -33.33 -33.72
N GLY A 314 22.63 -32.86 -34.90
CA GLY A 314 22.67 -33.68 -36.13
C GLY A 314 21.48 -33.50 -37.07
N PHE A 315 20.47 -32.70 -36.71
CA PHE A 315 19.29 -32.43 -37.55
C PHE A 315 19.12 -30.94 -37.90
N GLU A 316 18.43 -30.67 -39.01
CA GLU A 316 18.10 -29.33 -39.53
C GLU A 316 16.85 -29.37 -40.43
N GLY A 317 16.49 -28.22 -41.02
CA GLY A 317 15.21 -28.02 -41.71
C GLY A 317 14.14 -27.42 -40.79
N LEU A 318 12.99 -27.03 -41.35
CA LEU A 318 11.93 -26.32 -40.62
C LEU A 318 11.23 -27.22 -39.59
N ARG A 319 11.28 -28.54 -39.81
CA ARG A 319 10.71 -29.59 -38.96
C ARG A 319 11.77 -30.47 -38.30
N CYS A 320 13.06 -30.17 -38.47
CA CYS A 320 14.16 -31.06 -38.11
C CYS A 320 14.16 -32.38 -38.92
N GLU A 321 13.64 -32.31 -40.14
CA GLU A 321 13.45 -33.42 -41.08
C GLU A 321 14.75 -33.83 -41.81
N LEU A 322 15.72 -32.93 -41.94
CA LEU A 322 16.98 -33.17 -42.63
C LEU A 322 18.05 -33.63 -41.64
N SER A 323 18.88 -34.61 -42.01
CA SER A 323 20.08 -34.96 -41.24
C SER A 323 21.31 -34.24 -41.79
N LYS A 324 22.09 -33.63 -40.89
CA LYS A 324 23.40 -33.01 -41.17
C LYS A 324 24.47 -34.03 -41.57
N PHE A 325 24.18 -35.33 -41.47
CA PHE A 325 25.07 -36.42 -41.89
C PHE A 325 24.79 -36.90 -43.31
N THR A 326 23.72 -36.43 -43.96
CA THR A 326 23.35 -36.79 -45.34
C THR A 326 23.53 -35.66 -46.36
N SER A 327 23.74 -34.41 -45.91
CA SER A 327 23.95 -33.24 -46.77
C SER A 327 25.43 -32.96 -47.12
N ASN A 328 26.38 -33.71 -46.56
CA ASN A 328 27.82 -33.43 -46.66
C ASN A 328 28.53 -34.19 -47.80
N GLU A 329 28.26 -33.85 -49.06
CA GLU A 329 29.02 -34.27 -50.26
C GLU A 329 30.49 -33.74 -50.30
N SER A 330 31.07 -33.33 -49.17
CA SER A 330 32.40 -32.71 -49.10
C SER A 330 33.17 -32.90 -47.77
N ALA A 331 32.75 -33.81 -46.89
CA ALA A 331 33.34 -33.94 -45.54
C ALA A 331 33.98 -35.31 -45.17
N PHE A 332 34.10 -36.26 -46.10
CA PHE A 332 34.89 -37.49 -45.86
C PHE A 332 36.39 -37.22 -46.05
N SER A 333 36.97 -36.37 -45.20
CA SER A 333 38.40 -36.01 -45.18
C SER A 333 39.29 -37.11 -44.59
N VAL A 334 39.03 -38.37 -44.94
CA VAL A 334 40.04 -39.43 -44.82
C VAL A 334 41.19 -39.06 -45.74
N GLN A 335 42.31 -38.66 -45.15
CA GLN A 335 43.55 -38.40 -45.85
C GLN A 335 43.91 -39.63 -46.70
N LYS A 336 44.03 -39.43 -48.01
CA LYS A 336 44.17 -40.49 -49.01
C LYS A 336 45.58 -41.12 -48.97
N GLY A 337 45.82 -41.92 -47.93
CA GLY A 337 47.09 -42.58 -47.67
C GLY A 337 47.61 -43.35 -48.88
N ASN A 338 48.71 -42.85 -49.46
CA ASN A 338 49.59 -43.56 -50.39
C ASN A 338 48.88 -44.27 -51.57
N GLY A 339 47.83 -43.64 -52.11
CA GLY A 339 47.21 -44.03 -53.38
C GLY A 339 46.17 -45.16 -53.32
N GLY A 340 45.81 -45.67 -52.15
CA GLY A 340 44.79 -46.73 -52.02
C GLY A 340 43.40 -46.35 -52.58
N LYS A 341 42.63 -47.35 -53.04
CA LYS A 341 41.24 -47.17 -53.49
C LYS A 341 40.28 -47.70 -52.42
N CYS A 342 39.54 -46.80 -51.78
CA CYS A 342 38.54 -47.12 -50.77
C CYS A 342 37.14 -47.26 -51.39
N THR A 343 36.35 -48.20 -50.87
CA THR A 343 34.97 -48.49 -51.32
C THR A 343 33.94 -48.36 -50.19
N GLY A 344 34.37 -47.95 -48.99
CA GLY A 344 33.50 -47.67 -47.85
C GLY A 344 34.32 -47.37 -46.58
N LYS A 345 33.63 -47.08 -45.48
CA LYS A 345 34.24 -46.84 -44.17
C LYS A 345 35.14 -48.04 -43.78
N ASN A 346 36.43 -47.76 -43.54
CA ASN A 346 37.49 -48.74 -43.21
C ASN A 346 37.68 -49.89 -44.23
N LYS A 347 37.18 -49.77 -45.47
CA LYS A 347 37.38 -50.76 -46.54
C LYS A 347 38.19 -50.15 -47.69
N CYS A 348 39.51 -50.21 -47.56
CA CYS A 348 40.47 -49.71 -48.55
C CYS A 348 41.33 -50.82 -49.15
N LYS A 349 41.43 -50.87 -50.49
CA LYS A 349 42.41 -51.69 -51.21
C LYS A 349 43.70 -50.91 -51.38
N CYS A 350 44.75 -51.33 -50.70
CA CYS A 350 46.00 -50.59 -50.62
C CYS A 350 46.94 -50.83 -51.79
N SER A 351 47.79 -49.83 -52.04
CA SER A 351 48.93 -49.90 -52.95
C SER A 351 49.95 -50.94 -52.47
N LYS A 352 50.72 -51.54 -53.39
CA LYS A 352 51.79 -52.49 -53.04
C LYS A 352 52.77 -51.84 -52.06
N GLY A 353 53.00 -52.51 -50.93
CA GLY A 353 53.86 -52.01 -49.84
C GLY A 353 53.13 -51.28 -48.71
N TYR A 354 51.80 -51.16 -48.72
CA TYR A 354 51.02 -50.55 -47.65
C TYR A 354 49.86 -51.44 -47.17
N HIS A 355 49.47 -51.31 -45.91
CA HIS A 355 48.41 -52.11 -45.28
C HIS A 355 47.61 -51.33 -44.20
N GLY A 356 46.60 -51.99 -43.65
CA GLY A 356 45.67 -51.43 -42.66
C GLY A 356 44.50 -50.67 -43.28
N ASP A 357 43.46 -50.45 -42.50
CA ASP A 357 42.12 -49.97 -42.90
C ASP A 357 42.11 -48.70 -43.77
N LEU A 358 43.14 -47.85 -43.61
CA LEU A 358 43.32 -46.56 -44.31
C LEU A 358 44.64 -46.51 -45.12
N CYS A 359 45.29 -47.66 -45.34
CA CYS A 359 46.56 -47.79 -46.08
C CYS A 359 47.74 -46.95 -45.55
N SER A 360 47.68 -46.56 -44.28
CA SER A 360 48.65 -45.67 -43.62
C SER A 360 49.87 -46.39 -43.03
N LYS A 361 49.88 -47.73 -42.97
CA LYS A 361 51.00 -48.52 -42.43
C LYS A 361 51.84 -49.07 -43.57
N ALA A 362 53.15 -48.80 -43.55
CA ALA A 362 54.09 -49.36 -44.51
C ALA A 362 54.42 -50.83 -44.19
N VAL A 363 54.70 -51.62 -45.24
CA VAL A 363 55.15 -53.01 -45.15
C VAL A 363 56.66 -53.05 -45.38
N CYS A 364 57.39 -53.73 -44.48
CA CYS A 364 58.82 -53.96 -44.59
C CYS A 364 59.12 -55.46 -44.49
N GLU A 365 59.73 -56.01 -45.55
CA GLU A 365 60.11 -57.41 -45.66
C GLU A 365 61.60 -57.56 -46.03
N PRO A 366 62.45 -58.13 -45.16
CA PRO A 366 62.21 -58.43 -43.75
C PRO A 366 61.86 -57.20 -42.90
N SER A 367 61.16 -57.44 -41.78
CA SER A 367 60.78 -56.42 -40.80
C SER A 367 61.99 -55.71 -40.18
N CYS A 368 61.78 -54.50 -39.67
CA CYS A 368 62.80 -53.59 -39.13
C CYS A 368 63.42 -53.99 -37.78
N GLY A 369 63.36 -55.28 -37.42
CA GLY A 369 63.79 -55.79 -36.12
C GLY A 369 62.99 -55.23 -34.95
N ALA A 370 63.48 -55.46 -33.73
CA ALA A 370 62.92 -54.87 -32.50
C ALA A 370 63.37 -53.41 -32.27
N HIS A 371 64.24 -52.88 -33.14
CA HIS A 371 64.97 -51.63 -32.93
C HIS A 371 64.82 -50.63 -34.09
N GLY A 372 63.84 -50.85 -34.97
CA GLY A 372 63.45 -49.90 -36.01
C GLY A 372 61.95 -49.90 -36.27
N THR A 373 61.49 -48.86 -36.96
CA THR A 373 60.10 -48.66 -37.37
C THR A 373 60.04 -48.60 -38.90
N CYS A 374 59.08 -49.30 -39.51
CA CYS A 374 58.84 -49.21 -40.96
C CYS A 374 58.13 -47.87 -41.26
N VAL A 375 58.79 -46.97 -41.97
CA VAL A 375 58.28 -45.61 -42.26
C VAL A 375 57.77 -45.46 -43.69
N GLU A 376 58.39 -46.17 -44.62
CA GLU A 376 57.98 -46.31 -46.02
C GLU A 376 58.22 -47.78 -46.45
N PRO A 377 57.67 -48.26 -47.58
CA PRO A 377 57.80 -49.65 -47.99
C PRO A 377 59.27 -50.11 -48.05
N ASN A 378 59.61 -51.14 -47.29
CA ASN A 378 60.99 -51.65 -47.10
C ASN A 378 62.04 -50.62 -46.60
N ARG A 379 61.61 -49.49 -46.01
CA ARG A 379 62.48 -48.47 -45.41
C ARG A 379 62.28 -48.41 -43.90
N CYS A 380 63.33 -48.79 -43.18
CA CYS A 380 63.37 -48.78 -41.71
C CYS A 380 64.06 -47.52 -41.17
N GLN A 381 63.42 -46.82 -40.24
CA GLN A 381 64.07 -45.84 -39.37
C GLN A 381 64.53 -46.55 -38.10
N CYS A 382 65.84 -46.54 -37.81
CA CYS A 382 66.40 -47.18 -36.63
C CYS A 382 66.35 -46.27 -35.40
N ARG A 383 66.27 -46.88 -34.21
CA ARG A 383 66.47 -46.20 -32.92
C ARG A 383 67.96 -45.96 -32.67
N ASP A 384 68.27 -44.99 -31.83
CA ASP A 384 69.66 -44.61 -31.53
C ASP A 384 70.51 -45.80 -31.05
N GLY A 385 71.75 -45.85 -31.51
CA GLY A 385 72.66 -46.97 -31.29
C GLY A 385 72.42 -48.19 -32.20
N TRP A 386 71.42 -48.17 -33.10
CA TRP A 386 71.16 -49.24 -34.07
C TRP A 386 71.21 -48.75 -35.53
N HIS A 387 71.67 -49.60 -36.44
CA HIS A 387 71.85 -49.24 -37.85
C HIS A 387 71.67 -50.44 -38.81
N GLY A 388 71.78 -50.14 -40.11
CA GLY A 388 71.61 -51.11 -41.20
C GLY A 388 70.15 -51.25 -41.67
N ARG A 389 69.93 -51.83 -42.87
CA ARG A 389 68.65 -51.83 -43.59
C ARG A 389 67.44 -52.32 -42.76
N HIS A 390 67.66 -53.23 -41.81
CA HIS A 390 66.64 -53.79 -40.93
C HIS A 390 66.94 -53.55 -39.44
N CYS A 391 67.76 -52.54 -39.11
CA CYS A 391 68.09 -52.07 -37.76
C CYS A 391 68.64 -53.11 -36.77
N ASN A 392 69.13 -54.26 -37.27
CA ASN A 392 69.61 -55.37 -36.45
C ASN A 392 71.12 -55.29 -36.06
N LYS A 393 71.83 -54.22 -36.43
CA LYS A 393 73.24 -54.03 -36.06
C LYS A 393 73.37 -52.95 -34.97
N ARG A 394 74.07 -53.24 -33.88
CA ARG A 394 74.45 -52.22 -32.88
C ARG A 394 75.67 -51.42 -33.35
N SER A 395 75.63 -50.11 -33.15
CA SER A 395 76.81 -49.26 -33.09
C SER A 395 77.48 -49.43 -31.72
N ARG A 396 78.72 -49.94 -31.67
CA ARG A 396 79.54 -49.90 -30.45
C ARG A 396 80.12 -48.50 -30.31
N GLY A 397 79.82 -47.81 -29.21
CA GLY A 397 80.01 -46.36 -29.10
C GLY A 397 81.25 -45.90 -28.33
N GLY A 398 81.56 -44.62 -28.52
CA GLY A 398 82.45 -43.76 -27.73
C GLY A 398 82.17 -42.30 -28.13
N VAL A 399 82.37 -41.27 -27.30
CA VAL A 399 83.00 -41.22 -25.97
C VAL A 399 82.22 -40.27 -25.03
N SER A 400 82.30 -40.53 -23.73
CA SER A 400 81.93 -39.70 -22.56
C SER A 400 81.26 -38.33 -22.74
N ASN A 401 79.98 -38.26 -22.35
CA ASN A 401 79.45 -37.42 -21.26
C ASN A 401 80.11 -36.05 -20.96
N SER A 402 79.32 -34.97 -21.02
CA SER A 402 79.52 -33.74 -20.24
C SER A 402 78.17 -33.15 -19.79
N GLN A 403 78.18 -32.35 -18.73
CA GLN A 403 77.02 -31.98 -17.93
C GLN A 403 76.26 -30.75 -18.48
N ARG A 404 74.93 -30.71 -18.30
CA ARG A 404 74.27 -29.88 -17.25
C ARG A 404 72.74 -29.95 -17.33
N VAL A 405 72.11 -29.90 -16.16
CA VAL A 405 70.69 -29.56 -15.97
C VAL A 405 70.62 -28.24 -15.20
N SER A 406 69.57 -27.44 -15.44
CA SER A 406 68.93 -26.44 -14.54
C SER A 406 68.96 -24.97 -15.00
N VAL A 407 67.92 -24.21 -14.59
CA VAL A 407 67.74 -22.73 -14.53
C VAL A 407 67.91 -21.92 -15.86
N THR A 408 67.03 -20.99 -16.29
CA THR A 408 65.68 -20.52 -15.88
C THR A 408 65.02 -19.61 -16.95
N LYS A 409 63.72 -19.29 -16.77
CA LYS A 409 63.00 -18.02 -17.07
C LYS A 409 63.43 -17.16 -18.29
N HIS A 410 62.44 -16.74 -19.07
CA HIS A 410 62.35 -15.35 -19.56
C HIS A 410 60.93 -14.77 -19.36
N LYS A 411 60.81 -13.44 -19.39
CA LYS A 411 59.63 -12.67 -18.93
C LYS A 411 59.36 -11.47 -19.88
N SER A 412 58.11 -11.35 -20.34
CA SER A 412 57.41 -10.12 -20.82
C SER A 412 58.09 -9.12 -21.80
N GLN A 413 57.55 -9.06 -23.04
CA GLN A 413 57.15 -7.82 -23.80
C GLN A 413 58.25 -6.81 -24.22
N PRO A 414 57.97 -5.71 -25.02
CA PRO A 414 56.72 -5.12 -25.59
C PRO A 414 56.41 -5.54 -27.08
N VAL A 415 55.88 -4.81 -28.11
CA VAL A 415 55.69 -3.37 -28.49
C VAL A 415 54.46 -3.11 -29.42
N VAL A 416 53.88 -1.90 -29.29
CA VAL A 416 53.06 -0.99 -30.18
C VAL A 416 53.02 -1.32 -31.70
N VAL A 417 51.92 -1.31 -32.53
CA VAL A 417 50.60 -0.60 -32.69
C VAL A 417 50.58 0.59 -33.70
N LYS A 418 49.43 0.82 -34.39
CA LYS A 418 48.98 1.98 -35.25
C LYS A 418 48.99 1.77 -36.80
N GLU A 419 48.10 2.35 -37.64
CA GLU A 419 46.88 3.19 -37.50
C GLU A 419 45.97 3.06 -38.78
N ALA A 420 44.62 2.96 -38.70
CA ALA A 420 43.57 4.01 -38.89
C ALA A 420 43.24 4.39 -40.38
N PRO A 421 42.19 5.20 -40.76
CA PRO A 421 41.22 5.98 -39.94
C PRO A 421 39.72 6.05 -40.39
N ARG A 422 38.88 6.68 -39.52
CA ARG A 422 37.64 7.51 -39.79
C ARG A 422 36.38 6.86 -40.42
N SER A 423 35.19 6.87 -39.79
CA SER A 423 34.19 7.96 -39.50
C SER A 423 33.29 8.33 -40.69
N SER A 424 32.00 8.64 -40.60
CA SER A 424 31.12 9.11 -39.48
C SER A 424 29.67 8.55 -39.68
N GLN A 425 28.54 8.94 -39.06
CA GLN A 425 28.16 10.05 -38.15
C GLN A 425 26.95 9.64 -37.23
N LEU A 426 26.08 10.59 -36.84
CA LEU A 426 24.83 10.41 -36.07
C LEU A 426 23.59 10.83 -36.90
N SER A 427 22.40 10.31 -36.56
CA SER A 427 21.15 11.09 -36.53
C SER A 427 20.04 10.37 -35.74
N GLU A 428 19.43 11.05 -34.77
CA GLU A 428 18.14 10.69 -34.16
C GLU A 428 16.98 11.31 -34.96
N THR A 429 15.77 10.74 -34.93
CA THR A 429 14.49 11.51 -34.78
C THR A 429 13.26 10.59 -34.66
N ASN A 430 12.52 10.76 -33.56
CA ASN A 430 11.05 10.86 -33.40
C ASN A 430 10.10 10.44 -34.55
N TYR A 431 9.03 9.70 -34.24
CA TYR A 431 7.62 10.16 -34.22
C TYR A 431 6.59 9.01 -34.19
N VAL A 432 5.50 9.30 -33.48
CA VAL A 432 4.25 8.55 -33.32
C VAL A 432 3.49 8.34 -34.64
N VAL A 433 2.99 7.12 -34.87
CA VAL A 433 1.56 6.83 -35.09
C VAL A 433 1.22 5.57 -34.28
#